data_AF-T0MA58-F1
#
_entry.id   AF-T0MA58-F1
#
_cell.length_a   1.000
_cell.length_b   1.000
_cell.length_c   1.000
_cell.angle_alpha   90.00
_cell.angle_beta   90.00
_cell.angle_gamma   90.00
#
_symmetry.space_group_name_H-M   'P 1'
#
loop_
_entity.id
_entity.type
_entity.pdbx_description
1 polymer ?
#
loop_
_entity_poly.entity_id
_entity_poly.type
_entity_poly.pdbx_seq_one_letter_code
_entity_poly.pdbx_strand_id
1 'polypeptide(L)'
;MKYLQMLQILKTNKILQSIEDKHPSLTIDFEVFSCKSSKKQKLYLKYNKPLRYLLETLQLAFPDYNFTKETESDFLKVSYQEIANELIYAFIVFHKNKEDVVKFVEFLGVIIDKTVHLDDCQIYKYINRNGPFEKCVWFFSFLFYSKKDKRVLMLNFKC
;
A
#
# COMPACT_ATOMS: atom_id res chain seq x y z
N MET A 1 -14.76 5.12 -3.05
CA MET A 1 -14.04 4.44 -1.96
C MET A 1 -14.20 5.14 -0.62
N LYS A 2 -13.92 4.44 0.49
CA LYS A 2 -13.88 5.02 1.85
C LYS A 2 -12.78 4.34 2.64
N TYR A 3 -12.06 5.07 3.48
CA TYR A 3 -11.14 4.49 4.46
C TYR A 3 -11.89 3.52 5.39
N LEU A 4 -11.24 2.42 5.74
CA LEU A 4 -11.74 1.39 6.63
C LEU A 4 -10.85 1.29 7.85
N GLN A 5 -11.41 1.67 9.00
CA GLN A 5 -10.74 1.52 10.27
C GLN A 5 -10.84 0.06 10.73
N MET A 6 -9.75 -0.69 10.62
CA MET A 6 -9.67 -2.11 10.98
C MET A 6 -8.71 -2.30 12.16
N LEU A 7 -9.16 -2.98 13.21
CA LEU A 7 -8.40 -3.08 14.47
C LEU A 7 -7.01 -3.68 14.29
N GLN A 8 -6.88 -4.72 13.46
CA GLN A 8 -5.59 -5.34 13.17
C GLN A 8 -4.64 -4.39 12.43
N ILE A 9 -5.16 -3.52 11.56
CA ILE A 9 -4.38 -2.51 10.84
C ILE A 9 -3.91 -1.42 11.81
N LEU A 10 -4.80 -0.93 12.67
CA LEU A 10 -4.44 0.04 13.72
C LEU A 10 -3.35 -0.50 14.65
N LYS A 11 -3.46 -1.77 15.07
CA LYS A 11 -2.43 -2.43 15.90
C LYS A 11 -1.11 -2.58 15.15
N THR A 12 -1.16 -2.92 13.86
CA THR A 12 0.03 -3.03 13.02
C THR A 12 0.70 -1.67 12.84
N ASN A 13 -0.06 -0.60 12.59
CA ASN A 13 0.46 0.77 12.51
C ASN A 13 1.13 1.23 13.80
N LYS A 14 0.62 0.84 14.98
CA LYS A 14 1.32 1.12 16.25
C LYS A 14 2.69 0.44 16.33
N ILE A 15 2.84 -0.75 15.78
CA ILE A 15 4.13 -1.45 15.72
C ILE A 15 5.05 -0.72 14.73
N LEU A 16 4.54 -0.37 13.54
CA LEU A 16 5.29 0.37 12.53
C LEU A 16 5.75 1.74 13.02
N GLN A 17 4.92 2.46 13.76
CA GLN A 17 5.26 3.73 14.39
C GLN A 17 6.47 3.59 15.33
N SER A 18 6.58 2.49 16.07
CA SER A 18 7.76 2.27 16.93
C SER A 18 9.08 2.08 16.15
N ILE A 19 9.00 1.72 14.86
CA ILE A 19 10.14 1.65 13.94
C ILE A 19 10.43 3.05 13.40
N GLU A 20 9.41 3.80 12.98
CA GLU A 20 9.54 5.20 12.53
C GLU A 20 10.13 6.10 13.62
N ASP A 21 9.72 5.94 14.88
CA ASP A 21 10.24 6.70 16.03
C ASP A 21 11.77 6.54 16.19
N LYS A 22 12.31 5.38 15.79
CA LYS A 22 13.76 5.10 15.80
C LYS A 22 14.46 5.59 14.53
N HIS A 23 13.73 5.80 13.46
CA HIS A 23 14.23 6.18 12.14
C HIS A 23 13.39 7.32 11.55
N PRO A 24 13.59 8.58 11.97
CA PRO A 24 12.69 9.69 11.61
C PRO A 24 12.60 10.03 10.12
N SER A 25 13.55 9.55 9.30
CA SER A 25 13.48 9.69 7.85
C SER A 25 12.56 8.65 7.20
N LEU A 26 12.09 7.66 7.95
CA LEU A 26 11.29 6.54 7.47
C LEU A 26 9.80 6.80 7.71
N THR A 27 8.97 6.45 6.73
CA THR A 27 7.51 6.47 6.87
C THR A 27 6.91 5.22 6.26
N ILE A 28 5.99 4.59 6.99
CA ILE A 28 5.32 3.34 6.66
C ILE A 28 3.81 3.50 6.90
N ASP A 29 3.08 3.71 5.81
CA ASP A 29 1.62 3.88 5.87
C ASP A 29 0.95 2.55 5.50
N PHE A 30 0.18 1.97 6.42
CA PHE A 30 -0.61 0.77 6.16
C PHE A 30 -2.10 1.07 6.33
N GLU A 31 -2.81 1.12 5.20
CA GLU A 31 -4.17 1.64 5.12
C GLU A 31 -5.09 0.72 4.33
N VAL A 32 -6.40 0.77 4.60
CA VAL A 32 -7.38 -0.06 3.91
C VAL A 32 -8.56 0.79 3.47
N PHE A 33 -9.04 0.54 2.25
CA PHE A 33 -10.11 1.29 1.63
C PHE A 33 -11.16 0.35 1.04
N SER A 34 -12.44 0.66 1.23
CA SER A 34 -13.53 -0.05 0.56
C SER A 34 -13.70 0.44 -0.87
N CYS A 35 -13.87 -0.49 -1.82
CA CYS A 35 -14.24 -0.25 -3.21
C CYS A 35 -15.70 0.21 -3.40
N LYS A 36 -16.48 0.35 -2.32
CA LYS A 36 -17.85 0.89 -2.37
C LYS A 36 -17.81 2.33 -2.86
N SER A 37 -18.57 2.59 -3.91
CA SER A 37 -18.73 3.93 -4.50
C SER A 37 -19.46 4.83 -3.50
N SER A 38 -18.92 6.00 -3.20
CA SER A 38 -19.72 7.07 -2.61
C SER A 38 -20.23 7.98 -3.74
N LYS A 39 -21.33 8.70 -3.51
CA LYS A 39 -21.89 9.67 -4.49
C LYS A 39 -20.86 10.73 -4.93
N LYS A 40 -19.77 10.93 -4.18
CA LYS A 40 -18.72 11.92 -4.41
C LYS A 40 -17.61 11.49 -5.39
N GLN A 41 -17.50 10.22 -5.79
CA GLN A 41 -16.39 9.74 -6.63
C GLN A 41 -16.79 9.49 -8.09
N LYS A 42 -17.13 10.58 -8.80
CA LYS A 42 -17.41 10.53 -10.24
C LYS A 42 -16.15 10.61 -11.12
N LEU A 43 -15.05 11.17 -10.58
CA LEU A 43 -13.86 11.52 -11.35
C LEU A 43 -13.20 10.34 -12.09
N TYR A 44 -13.17 9.17 -11.44
CA TYR A 44 -12.52 7.97 -11.98
C TYR A 44 -13.49 6.96 -12.60
N LEU A 45 -14.77 7.32 -12.80
CA LEU A 45 -15.77 6.41 -13.38
C LEU A 45 -15.43 5.94 -14.80
N LYS A 46 -14.64 6.74 -15.53
CA LYS A 46 -14.20 6.43 -16.90
C LYS A 46 -13.16 5.31 -17.00
N TYR A 47 -12.51 4.96 -15.88
CA TYR A 47 -11.48 3.91 -15.86
C TYR A 47 -12.10 2.55 -15.54
N ASN A 48 -11.56 1.50 -16.17
CA ASN A 48 -11.90 0.12 -15.85
C ASN A 48 -11.28 -0.33 -14.52
N LYS A 49 -11.86 -1.39 -13.94
CA LYS A 49 -11.28 -2.04 -12.76
C LYS A 49 -10.15 -2.98 -13.22
N PRO A 50 -9.02 -3.05 -12.50
CA PRO A 50 -8.80 -2.50 -11.17
C PRO A 50 -8.26 -1.06 -11.13
N LEU A 51 -7.75 -0.51 -12.24
CA LEU A 51 -7.10 0.81 -12.29
C LEU A 51 -7.91 1.90 -11.57
N ARG A 52 -9.22 1.96 -11.82
CA ARG A 52 -10.12 2.89 -11.12
C ARG A 52 -9.95 2.87 -9.60
N TYR A 53 -9.89 1.69 -9.00
CA TYR A 53 -9.77 1.55 -7.55
C TYR A 53 -8.38 1.89 -7.04
N LEU A 54 -7.34 1.66 -7.85
CA LEU A 54 -5.98 2.06 -7.52
C LEU A 54 -5.88 3.60 -7.48
N LEU A 55 -6.39 4.28 -8.51
CA LEU A 55 -6.43 5.74 -8.58
C LEU A 55 -7.29 6.37 -7.47
N GLU A 56 -8.48 5.82 -7.22
CA GLU A 56 -9.34 6.28 -6.11
C GLU A 56 -8.64 6.07 -4.74
N THR A 57 -7.81 5.04 -4.59
CA THR A 57 -7.05 4.78 -3.35
C THR A 57 -5.93 5.80 -3.17
N LEU A 58 -5.10 6.02 -4.19
CA LEU A 58 -4.05 7.03 -4.18
C LEU A 58 -4.60 8.44 -3.90
N GLN A 59 -5.71 8.80 -4.56
CA GLN A 59 -6.34 10.11 -4.36
C GLN A 59 -6.87 10.31 -2.93
N LEU A 60 -7.29 9.25 -2.26
CA LEU A 60 -7.75 9.32 -0.86
C LEU A 60 -6.57 9.41 0.12
N ALA A 61 -5.47 8.70 -0.16
CA ALA A 61 -4.27 8.74 0.67
C ALA A 61 -3.48 10.04 0.51
N PHE A 62 -3.52 10.63 -0.70
CA PHE A 62 -2.79 11.85 -1.03
C PHE A 62 -3.74 12.88 -1.67
N PRO A 63 -4.58 13.54 -0.86
CA PRO A 63 -5.61 14.46 -1.35
C PRO A 63 -5.06 15.67 -2.09
N ASP A 64 -3.81 16.06 -1.82
CA ASP A 64 -3.17 17.24 -2.39
C ASP A 64 -2.57 17.01 -3.79
N TYR A 65 -2.56 15.76 -4.27
CA TYR A 65 -2.05 15.43 -5.60
C TYR A 65 -3.17 14.90 -6.50
N ASN A 66 -3.10 15.25 -7.78
CA ASN A 66 -4.10 14.87 -8.78
C ASN A 66 -3.61 13.69 -9.64
N PHE A 67 -4.14 12.50 -9.38
CA PHE A 67 -3.79 11.27 -10.10
C PHE A 67 -4.57 11.04 -11.41
N THR A 68 -5.28 12.04 -11.94
CA THR A 68 -6.09 11.86 -13.18
C THR A 68 -5.28 11.68 -14.46
N LYS A 69 -3.98 11.97 -14.42
CA LYS A 69 -3.06 11.76 -15.55
C LYS A 69 -2.40 10.38 -15.55
N GLU A 70 -2.47 9.66 -14.43
CA GLU A 70 -1.92 8.32 -14.31
C GLU A 70 -2.70 7.32 -15.17
N THR A 71 -1.97 6.32 -15.66
CA THR A 71 -2.45 5.28 -16.56
C THR A 71 -1.99 3.91 -16.07
N GLU A 72 -2.33 2.84 -16.79
CA GLU A 72 -1.92 1.49 -16.41
C GLU A 72 -0.40 1.30 -16.41
N SER A 73 0.36 2.05 -17.22
CA SER A 73 1.82 1.95 -17.25
C SER A 73 2.49 2.43 -15.96
N ASP A 74 1.79 3.22 -15.14
CA ASP A 74 2.28 3.70 -13.84
C ASP A 74 2.12 2.66 -12.73
N PHE A 75 1.53 1.49 -13.04
CA PHE A 75 1.29 0.38 -12.12
C PHE A 75 1.89 -0.93 -12.66
N LEU A 76 2.90 -1.46 -11.96
CA LEU A 76 3.45 -2.77 -12.26
C LEU A 76 2.68 -3.85 -11.49
N LYS A 77 2.19 -4.86 -12.18
CA LYS A 77 1.60 -6.03 -11.52
C LYS A 77 2.72 -6.91 -10.97
N VAL A 78 2.64 -7.27 -9.70
CA VAL A 78 3.68 -8.03 -8.99
C VAL A 78 3.07 -9.18 -8.20
N SER A 79 3.89 -10.15 -7.82
CA SER A 79 3.55 -11.21 -6.88
C SER A 79 3.79 -10.78 -5.43
N TYR A 80 3.15 -11.48 -4.48
CA TYR A 80 3.43 -11.27 -3.06
C TYR A 80 4.88 -11.60 -2.70
N GLN A 81 5.47 -12.61 -3.35
CA GLN A 81 6.86 -13.00 -3.08
C GLN A 81 7.86 -11.90 -3.49
N GLU A 82 7.63 -11.21 -4.60
CA GLU A 82 8.42 -10.05 -5.00
C GLU A 82 8.32 -8.93 -3.96
N ILE A 83 7.11 -8.62 -3.47
CA ILE A 83 6.92 -7.63 -2.41
C ILE A 83 7.63 -8.04 -1.12
N ALA A 84 7.46 -9.29 -0.68
CA ALA A 84 8.08 -9.79 0.54
C ALA A 84 9.62 -9.63 0.48
N ASN A 85 10.22 -9.94 -0.67
CA ASN A 85 11.65 -9.72 -0.89
C ASN A 85 12.02 -8.23 -0.81
N GLU A 86 11.28 -7.35 -1.49
CA GLU A 86 11.52 -5.89 -1.43
C GLU A 86 11.38 -5.34 0.00
N LEU A 87 10.39 -5.80 0.77
CA LEU A 87 10.21 -5.42 2.17
C LEU A 87 11.36 -5.93 3.04
N ILE A 88 11.82 -7.17 2.86
CA ILE A 88 12.98 -7.70 3.59
C ILE A 88 14.22 -6.84 3.31
N TYR A 89 14.48 -6.50 2.04
CA TYR A 89 15.60 -5.64 1.67
C TYR A 89 15.48 -4.23 2.25
N ALA A 90 14.27 -3.68 2.33
CA ALA A 90 14.06 -2.35 2.91
C ALA A 90 14.23 -2.37 4.44
N PHE A 91 13.65 -3.35 5.13
CA PHE A 91 13.73 -3.45 6.60
C PHE A 91 15.12 -3.82 7.11
N ILE A 92 15.91 -4.59 6.36
CA ILE A 92 17.26 -4.99 6.81
C ILE A 92 18.22 -3.81 6.93
N VAL A 93 17.95 -2.71 6.21
CA VAL A 93 18.71 -1.45 6.32
C VAL A 93 18.52 -0.83 7.71
N PHE A 94 17.34 -0.99 8.32
CA PHE A 94 16.98 -0.41 9.60
C PHE A 94 17.14 -1.39 10.77
N HIS A 95 16.98 -2.70 10.52
CA HIS A 95 17.13 -3.76 11.52
C HIS A 95 18.10 -4.84 11.03
N LYS A 96 19.33 -4.83 11.56
CA LYS A 96 20.44 -5.69 11.09
C LYS A 96 20.32 -7.18 11.45
N ASN A 97 19.19 -7.63 12.01
CA ASN A 97 18.91 -9.04 12.24
C ASN A 97 17.97 -9.58 11.15
N LYS A 98 18.53 -10.38 10.24
CA LYS A 98 17.79 -10.96 9.10
C LYS A 98 16.63 -11.84 9.53
N GLU A 99 16.79 -12.67 10.56
CA GLU A 99 15.74 -13.60 10.99
C GLU A 99 14.53 -12.85 11.55
N ASP A 100 14.77 -11.81 12.33
CA ASP A 100 13.71 -10.95 12.86
C ASP A 100 12.98 -10.21 11.74
N VAL A 101 13.73 -9.68 10.75
CA VAL A 101 13.13 -9.02 9.57
C VAL A 101 12.24 -9.98 8.79
N VAL A 102 12.71 -11.21 8.54
CA VAL A 102 11.92 -12.21 7.82
C VAL A 102 10.64 -12.54 8.58
N LYS A 103 10.72 -12.82 9.88
CA LYS A 103 9.54 -13.07 10.74
C LYS A 103 8.58 -11.88 10.74
N PHE A 104 9.10 -10.66 10.73
CA PHE A 104 8.29 -9.45 10.68
C PHE A 104 7.54 -9.32 9.34
N VAL A 105 8.21 -9.57 8.22
CA VAL A 105 7.58 -9.55 6.89
C VAL A 105 6.56 -10.68 6.73
N GLU A 106 6.82 -11.87 7.29
CA GLU A 106 5.84 -12.96 7.38
C GLU A 106 4.61 -12.54 8.20
N PHE A 107 4.82 -11.86 9.34
CA PHE A 107 3.73 -11.30 10.14
C PHE A 107 2.90 -10.29 9.33
N LEU A 108 3.53 -9.36 8.61
CA LEU A 108 2.82 -8.44 7.70
C LEU A 108 2.02 -9.22 6.66
N GLY A 109 2.59 -10.28 6.09
CA GLY A 109 1.90 -11.19 5.18
C GLY A 109 0.62 -11.77 5.74
N VAL A 110 0.65 -12.27 6.99
CA VAL A 110 -0.55 -12.77 7.67
C VAL A 110 -1.60 -11.69 7.86
N ILE A 111 -1.20 -10.45 8.17
CA ILE A 111 -2.15 -9.34 8.32
C ILE A 111 -2.75 -8.94 6.96
N ILE A 112 -1.94 -8.89 5.91
CA ILE A 112 -2.39 -8.62 4.53
C ILE A 112 -3.39 -9.70 4.12
N ASP A 113 -3.02 -10.98 4.25
CA ASP A 113 -3.87 -12.11 3.86
C ASP A 113 -5.22 -12.10 4.58
N LYS A 114 -5.23 -11.89 5.91
CA LYS A 114 -6.47 -11.75 6.69
C LYS A 114 -7.33 -10.55 6.27
N THR A 115 -6.76 -9.57 5.57
CA THR A 115 -7.45 -8.34 5.21
C THR A 115 -7.98 -8.35 3.78
N VAL A 116 -7.26 -9.00 2.85
CA VAL A 116 -7.60 -8.99 1.42
C VAL A 116 -7.66 -10.38 0.77
N HIS A 117 -7.34 -11.46 1.48
CA HIS A 117 -7.19 -12.83 0.96
C HIS A 117 -6.23 -12.89 -0.24
N LEU A 118 -4.94 -13.14 0.04
CA LEU A 118 -3.87 -13.02 -0.95
C LEU A 118 -4.07 -13.92 -2.18
N ASP A 119 -4.64 -15.11 -2.01
CA ASP A 119 -4.88 -16.08 -3.09
C ASP A 119 -5.76 -15.51 -4.22
N ASP A 120 -6.69 -14.60 -3.89
CA ASP A 120 -7.62 -13.96 -4.84
C ASP A 120 -7.28 -12.48 -5.10
N CYS A 121 -6.10 -12.04 -4.65
CA CYS A 121 -5.71 -10.63 -4.66
C CYS A 121 -4.89 -10.28 -5.91
N GLN A 122 -5.22 -9.17 -6.55
CA GLN A 122 -4.38 -8.57 -7.59
C GLN A 122 -3.49 -7.51 -6.94
N ILE A 123 -2.18 -7.63 -7.12
CA ILE A 123 -1.20 -6.81 -6.43
C ILE A 123 -0.47 -5.93 -7.43
N TYR A 124 -0.37 -4.64 -7.10
CA TYR A 124 0.23 -3.63 -7.95
C TYR A 124 1.26 -2.81 -7.17
N LYS A 125 2.36 -2.45 -7.84
CA LYS A 125 3.35 -1.48 -7.39
C LYS A 125 3.16 -0.20 -8.19
N TYR A 126 2.90 0.91 -7.53
CA TYR A 126 2.89 2.23 -8.16
C TYR A 126 4.34 2.74 -8.31
N ILE A 127 4.71 3.17 -9.52
CA ILE A 127 6.12 3.47 -9.86
C ILE A 127 6.39 4.93 -10.21
N ASN A 128 5.35 5.74 -10.39
CA ASN A 128 5.54 7.15 -10.72
C ASN A 128 5.94 7.94 -9.46
N ARG A 129 7.06 8.66 -9.56
CA ARG A 129 7.67 9.42 -8.46
C ARG A 129 7.05 10.79 -8.24
N ASN A 130 6.18 11.27 -9.12
CA ASN A 130 5.67 12.63 -9.04
C ASN A 130 4.80 12.85 -7.80
N GLY A 131 4.73 14.10 -7.33
CA GLY A 131 3.84 14.49 -6.25
C GLY A 131 4.26 13.91 -4.89
N PRO A 132 3.49 12.99 -4.26
CA PRO A 132 3.76 12.52 -2.90
C PRO A 132 5.11 11.85 -2.69
N PHE A 133 5.74 11.37 -3.76
CA PHE A 133 6.98 10.60 -3.73
C PHE A 133 8.19 11.35 -4.31
N GLU A 134 8.02 12.62 -4.72
CA GLU A 134 9.01 13.35 -5.51
C GLU A 134 10.29 13.62 -4.71
N LYS A 135 10.12 13.86 -3.41
CA LYS A 135 11.21 14.15 -2.46
C LYS A 135 11.74 12.91 -1.75
N CYS A 136 11.17 11.74 -1.98
CA CYS A 136 11.65 10.50 -1.38
C CYS A 136 12.96 10.08 -2.04
N VAL A 137 13.95 9.68 -1.25
CA VAL A 137 15.17 9.02 -1.73
C VAL A 137 14.78 7.72 -2.41
N TRP A 138 13.93 6.94 -1.76
CA TRP A 138 13.31 5.74 -2.30
C TRP A 138 11.91 5.57 -1.73
N PHE A 139 11.05 4.86 -2.45
CA PHE A 139 9.72 4.54 -1.98
C PHE A 139 9.26 3.21 -2.59
N PHE A 140 8.39 2.55 -1.86
CA PHE A 140 7.55 1.47 -2.31
C PHE A 140 6.11 1.86 -2.03
N SER A 141 5.24 1.73 -3.03
CA SER A 141 3.80 1.93 -2.87
C SER A 141 3.08 0.75 -3.47
N PHE A 142 2.62 -0.14 -2.59
CA PHE A 142 1.97 -1.40 -2.97
C PHE A 142 0.47 -1.31 -2.73
N LEU A 143 -0.31 -1.76 -3.70
CA LEU A 143 -1.77 -1.79 -3.67
C LEU A 143 -2.26 -3.22 -3.87
N PHE A 144 -2.97 -3.74 -2.88
CA PHE A 144 -3.52 -5.09 -2.83
C PHE A 144 -5.03 -5.01 -3.05
N TYR A 145 -5.48 -5.31 -4.26
CA TYR A 145 -6.88 -5.26 -4.64
C TYR A 145 -7.56 -6.63 -4.51
N SER A 146 -8.49 -6.74 -3.56
CA SER A 146 -9.39 -7.88 -3.41
C SER A 146 -10.72 -7.63 -4.08
N LYS A 147 -11.00 -8.38 -5.15
CA LYS A 147 -12.30 -8.37 -5.82
C LYS A 147 -13.40 -8.97 -4.92
N LYS A 148 -13.04 -9.99 -4.13
CA LYS A 148 -13.93 -10.72 -3.21
C LYS A 148 -14.40 -9.82 -2.07
N ASP A 149 -13.48 -9.18 -1.37
CA ASP A 149 -13.79 -8.30 -0.23
C ASP A 149 -14.24 -6.91 -0.65
N LYS A 150 -14.04 -6.57 -1.94
CA LYS A 150 -14.27 -5.24 -2.52
C LYS A 150 -13.50 -4.18 -1.73
N ARG A 151 -12.19 -4.40 -1.57
CA ARG A 151 -11.28 -3.52 -0.84
C ARG A 151 -9.93 -3.42 -1.54
N VAL A 152 -9.24 -2.33 -1.25
CA VAL A 152 -7.82 -2.14 -1.55
C VAL A 152 -7.09 -1.91 -0.24
N LEU A 153 -6.06 -2.70 0.03
CA LEU A 153 -5.09 -2.39 1.07
C LEU A 153 -3.91 -1.69 0.41
N MET A 154 -3.42 -0.60 1.00
CA MET A 154 -2.26 0.13 0.54
C MET A 154 -1.15 0.04 1.59
N LEU A 155 0.05 -0.29 1.14
CA LEU A 155 1.26 -0.24 1.95
C LEU A 155 2.24 0.72 1.28
N ASN A 156 2.47 1.88 1.89
CA ASN A 156 3.57 2.74 1.51
C ASN A 156 4.74 2.50 2.45
N PHE A 157 5.94 2.47 1.88
CA PHE A 157 7.18 2.44 2.62
C PHE A 157 8.16 3.40 1.94
N LYS A 158 8.49 4.51 2.58
CA LYS A 158 9.25 5.59 1.94
C LYS A 158 10.29 6.18 2.90
N CYS A 159 11.35 6.71 2.30
CA CYS A 159 12.42 7.43 2.98
C CYS A 159 12.86 8.63 2.15
#